data_AF-A0A4R7JXI9-F1
#
_entry.id   AF-A0A4R7JXI9-F1
#
_cell.length_a   1.000
_cell.length_b   1.000
_cell.length_c   1.000
_cell.angle_alpha   90.00
_cell.angle_beta   90.00
_cell.angle_gamma   90.00
#
_symmetry.space_group_name_H-M   'P 1'
#
loop_
_entity.id
_entity.type
_entity.pdbx_description
1 polymer ?
#
loop_
_entity_poly.entity_id
_entity_poly.type
_entity_poly.pdbx_seq_one_letter_code
_entity_poly.pdbx_strand_id
1 'polypeptide(L)'
;MKGKLPTDELMGAVGRKDGGLRTERQLSHVFMMDVPRYPRPLLVTDAVINVAPTLSDKADIVQNAIDLGIATGIEQPKVAVLCAREIVDAKVSCTLDASALCKMAERGQIVGGLVDGPLAFDNALDPNAARARGIQSPVAGEADVLVAPDLEAANMLARQLESMTDANGAGVLMGARVLSLPLNSDRFVLL
;
A
#
# COMPACT_ATOMS: atom_id res chain seq x y z
N MET A 1 -20.36 -4.19 8.39
CA MET A 1 -20.19 -2.76 8.69
C MET A 1 -19.67 -2.63 10.13
N LYS A 2 -18.45 -2.11 10.34
CA LYS A 2 -17.94 -1.80 11.68
C LYS A 2 -18.69 -0.58 12.22
N GLY A 3 -19.50 -0.78 13.25
CA GLY A 3 -20.11 0.31 14.02
C GLY A 3 -19.08 0.97 14.92
N LYS A 4 -19.46 1.33 16.16
CA LYS A 4 -18.55 1.94 17.16
C LYS A 4 -17.56 0.95 17.82
N LEU A 5 -17.28 -0.19 17.18
CA LEU A 5 -16.40 -1.21 17.74
C LEU A 5 -14.94 -0.75 17.70
N PRO A 6 -14.16 -0.94 18.78
CA PRO A 6 -12.70 -0.77 18.73
C PRO A 6 -12.08 -1.63 17.63
N THR A 7 -11.04 -1.11 16.97
CA THR A 7 -10.34 -1.84 15.90
C THR A 7 -9.81 -3.19 16.39
N ASP A 8 -9.30 -3.21 17.60
CA ASP A 8 -8.61 -4.35 18.20
C ASP A 8 -9.55 -5.54 18.43
N GLU A 9 -10.79 -5.25 18.86
CA GLU A 9 -11.82 -6.25 19.10
C GLU A 9 -12.32 -6.88 17.79
N LEU A 10 -12.47 -6.05 16.74
CA LEU A 10 -12.82 -6.53 15.41
C LEU A 10 -11.68 -7.36 14.78
N MET A 11 -10.44 -6.90 14.93
CA MET A 11 -9.27 -7.63 14.43
C MET A 11 -9.10 -8.98 15.16
N GLY A 12 -9.42 -9.04 16.46
CA GLY A 12 -9.48 -10.29 17.20
C GLY A 12 -10.52 -11.30 16.66
N ALA A 13 -11.65 -10.81 16.15
CA ALA A 13 -12.68 -11.65 15.54
C ALA A 13 -12.34 -12.07 14.10
N VAL A 14 -11.76 -11.17 13.30
CA VAL A 14 -11.47 -11.39 11.87
C VAL A 14 -10.15 -12.14 11.67
N GLY A 15 -9.15 -11.94 12.54
CA GLY A 15 -7.79 -12.42 12.38
C GLY A 15 -7.53 -13.88 12.77
N ARG A 16 -8.53 -14.64 13.23
CA ARG A 16 -8.35 -16.05 13.62
C ARG A 16 -8.16 -16.93 12.39
N LYS A 17 -6.99 -17.59 12.28
CA LYS A 17 -6.65 -18.51 11.18
C LYS A 17 -7.60 -19.70 11.08
N ASP A 18 -8.05 -20.24 12.22
CA ASP A 18 -8.75 -21.53 12.25
C ASP A 18 -10.28 -21.42 12.26
N GLY A 19 -10.84 -20.20 12.17
CA GLY A 19 -12.30 -20.01 12.22
C GLY A 19 -12.83 -18.63 11.82
N GLY A 20 -12.01 -17.82 11.12
CA GLY A 20 -12.33 -16.43 10.80
C GLY A 20 -12.55 -16.13 9.32
N LEU A 21 -12.79 -14.84 9.03
CA LEU A 21 -12.93 -14.31 7.67
C LEU A 21 -11.58 -14.14 6.94
N ARG A 22 -10.44 -14.40 7.60
CA ARG A 22 -9.10 -14.26 7.04
C ARG A 22 -8.81 -15.32 5.95
N THR A 23 -8.12 -14.93 4.89
CA THR A 23 -7.62 -15.85 3.85
C THR A 23 -6.23 -16.40 4.19
N GLU A 24 -5.59 -17.12 3.28
CA GLU A 24 -4.17 -17.50 3.42
C GLU A 24 -3.25 -16.26 3.51
N ARG A 25 -3.67 -15.12 2.95
CA ARG A 25 -2.90 -13.87 2.95
C ARG A 25 -3.00 -13.11 4.27
N GLN A 26 -1.95 -12.36 4.57
CA GLN A 26 -1.96 -11.36 5.63
C GLN A 26 -3.06 -10.32 5.40
N LEU A 27 -3.79 -9.97 6.47
CA LEU A 27 -4.75 -8.87 6.44
C LEU A 27 -3.97 -7.57 6.29
N SER A 28 -4.42 -6.68 5.40
CA SER A 28 -3.81 -5.37 5.22
C SER A 28 -4.83 -4.28 5.03
N HIS A 29 -4.43 -3.04 5.29
CA HIS A 29 -5.25 -1.87 5.04
C HIS A 29 -4.76 -1.11 3.81
N VAL A 30 -5.66 -0.66 2.95
CA VAL A 30 -5.34 0.23 1.83
C VAL A 30 -6.20 1.49 1.91
N PHE A 31 -5.56 2.66 1.96
CA PHE A 31 -6.22 3.95 1.73
C PHE A 31 -6.26 4.22 0.24
N MET A 32 -7.44 4.44 -0.34
CA MET A 32 -7.58 5.03 -1.67
C MET A 32 -7.84 6.52 -1.51
N MET A 33 -6.90 7.35 -1.97
CA MET A 33 -6.90 8.79 -1.76
C MET A 33 -7.03 9.53 -3.08
N ASP A 34 -8.01 10.43 -3.17
CA ASP A 34 -8.10 11.45 -4.21
C ASP A 34 -7.30 12.67 -3.77
N VAL A 35 -6.16 12.90 -4.43
CA VAL A 35 -5.23 13.98 -4.10
C VAL A 35 -5.34 15.06 -5.19
N PRO A 36 -5.79 16.29 -4.88
CA PRO A 36 -6.13 17.30 -5.89
C PRO A 36 -5.02 17.65 -6.90
N ARG A 37 -3.75 17.43 -6.54
CA ARG A 37 -2.58 17.71 -7.39
C ARG A 37 -1.96 16.47 -8.03
N TYR A 38 -2.56 15.30 -7.84
CA TYR A 38 -2.12 14.06 -8.46
C TYR A 38 -3.15 13.63 -9.50
N PRO A 39 -2.75 13.18 -10.71
CA PRO A 39 -3.67 13.02 -11.84
C PRO A 39 -4.63 11.83 -11.71
N ARG A 40 -4.52 11.03 -10.65
CA ARG A 40 -5.28 9.79 -10.43
C ARG A 40 -5.35 9.46 -8.93
N PRO A 41 -6.23 8.54 -8.49
CA PRO A 41 -6.24 8.09 -7.11
C PRO A 41 -4.92 7.43 -6.71
N LEU A 42 -4.45 7.70 -5.49
CA LEU A 42 -3.29 7.06 -4.89
C LEU A 42 -3.72 6.02 -3.86
N LEU A 43 -3.20 4.80 -3.98
CA LEU A 43 -3.34 3.76 -2.98
C LEU A 43 -2.17 3.81 -2.00
N VAL A 44 -2.42 3.88 -0.70
CA VAL A 44 -1.39 3.88 0.36
C VAL A 44 -1.62 2.70 1.30
N THR A 45 -0.59 1.88 1.53
CA THR A 45 -0.66 0.70 2.40
C THR A 45 0.66 0.47 3.17
N ASP A 46 0.69 -0.02 4.40
CA ASP A 46 -0.41 -0.34 5.33
C ASP A 46 -0.40 0.62 6.53
N ALA A 47 -1.41 1.48 6.64
CA ALA A 47 -1.46 2.55 7.63
C ALA A 47 -2.17 2.20 8.94
N VAL A 48 -2.65 0.96 9.12
CA VAL A 48 -3.57 0.62 10.23
C VAL A 48 -3.27 -0.71 10.91
N ILE A 49 -2.75 -1.73 10.20
CA ILE A 49 -2.76 -3.11 10.72
C ILE A 49 -1.37 -3.63 11.04
N ASN A 50 -0.47 -3.59 10.06
CA ASN A 50 0.81 -4.28 10.16
C ASN A 50 1.90 -3.32 10.65
N VAL A 51 2.18 -3.35 11.96
CA VAL A 51 3.15 -2.45 12.61
C VAL A 51 4.53 -2.50 11.96
N ALA A 52 5.12 -3.69 11.87
CA ALA A 52 6.43 -3.92 11.27
C ALA A 52 6.38 -5.21 10.43
N PRO A 53 5.83 -5.14 9.20
CA PRO A 53 5.58 -6.33 8.39
C PRO A 53 6.90 -6.98 7.96
N THR A 54 6.94 -8.31 8.01
CA THR A 54 8.05 -9.09 7.44
C THR A 54 8.00 -9.02 5.91
N LEU A 55 9.05 -9.49 5.22
CA LEU A 55 9.04 -9.58 3.75
C LEU A 55 7.84 -10.40 3.22
N SER A 56 7.48 -11.50 3.89
CA SER A 56 6.33 -12.31 3.49
C SER A 56 5.01 -11.56 3.68
N ASP A 57 4.87 -10.82 4.79
CA ASP A 57 3.69 -9.98 5.02
C ASP A 57 3.61 -8.86 3.97
N LYS A 58 4.74 -8.25 3.62
CA LYS A 58 4.81 -7.21 2.59
C LYS A 58 4.41 -7.74 1.21
N ALA A 59 4.75 -8.97 0.86
CA ALA A 59 4.32 -9.58 -0.39
C ALA A 59 2.79 -9.72 -0.45
N ASP A 60 2.16 -10.15 0.64
CA ASP A 60 0.69 -10.19 0.74
C ASP A 60 0.07 -8.79 0.71
N ILE A 61 0.66 -7.82 1.40
CA ILE A 61 0.23 -6.41 1.40
C ILE A 61 0.27 -5.84 -0.02
N VAL A 62 1.37 -6.05 -0.75
CA VAL A 62 1.52 -5.63 -2.15
C VAL A 62 0.45 -6.27 -3.02
N GLN A 63 0.26 -7.60 -2.92
CA GLN A 63 -0.72 -8.29 -3.75
C GLN A 63 -2.14 -7.82 -3.45
N ASN A 64 -2.49 -7.61 -2.17
CA ASN A 64 -3.77 -7.06 -1.77
C ASN A 64 -4.02 -5.66 -2.36
N ALA A 65 -3.00 -4.80 -2.40
CA ALA A 65 -3.11 -3.47 -2.98
C ALA A 65 -3.23 -3.50 -4.52
N ILE A 66 -2.53 -4.42 -5.19
CA ILE A 66 -2.69 -4.67 -6.63
C ILE A 66 -4.12 -5.12 -6.92
N ASP A 67 -4.63 -6.10 -6.17
CA ASP A 67 -5.98 -6.62 -6.36
C ASP A 67 -7.03 -5.53 -6.18
N LEU A 68 -6.84 -4.61 -5.21
CA LEU A 68 -7.72 -3.45 -5.05
C LEU A 68 -7.62 -2.50 -6.25
N GLY A 69 -6.42 -2.17 -6.72
CA GLY A 69 -6.22 -1.31 -7.88
C GLY A 69 -6.90 -1.86 -9.14
N ILE A 70 -6.79 -3.17 -9.39
CA ILE A 70 -7.48 -3.83 -10.49
C ILE A 70 -9.00 -3.77 -10.30
N ALA A 71 -9.49 -4.05 -9.09
CA ALA A 71 -10.92 -4.00 -8.80
C ALA A 71 -11.53 -2.59 -8.96
N THR A 72 -10.73 -1.53 -8.79
CA THR A 72 -11.14 -0.14 -8.99
C THR A 72 -10.86 0.39 -10.40
N GLY A 73 -10.37 -0.45 -11.32
CA GLY A 73 -10.25 -0.15 -12.75
C GLY A 73 -8.83 0.18 -13.25
N ILE A 74 -7.80 0.02 -12.42
CA ILE A 74 -6.40 0.17 -12.84
C ILE A 74 -5.93 -1.15 -13.46
N GLU A 75 -5.84 -1.22 -14.78
CA GLU A 75 -5.54 -2.48 -15.51
C GLU A 75 -4.22 -3.14 -15.07
N GLN A 76 -3.19 -2.32 -14.81
CA GLN A 76 -1.88 -2.78 -14.36
C GLN A 76 -1.33 -1.80 -13.31
N PRO A 77 -1.64 -2.00 -12.01
CA PRO A 77 -1.20 -1.09 -10.97
C PRO A 77 0.32 -0.99 -10.88
N LYS A 78 0.84 0.24 -10.80
CA LYS A 78 2.25 0.55 -10.61
C LYS A 78 2.54 0.74 -9.12
N VAL A 79 3.24 -0.23 -8.53
CA VAL A 79 3.52 -0.30 -7.09
C VAL A 79 4.93 0.17 -6.80
N ALA A 80 5.05 1.30 -6.11
CA ALA A 80 6.31 1.79 -5.57
C ALA A 80 6.51 1.33 -4.13
N VAL A 81 7.57 0.56 -3.88
CA VAL A 81 7.99 0.20 -2.53
C VAL A 81 8.92 1.29 -1.98
N LEU A 82 8.43 1.99 -0.96
CA LEU A 82 9.04 3.22 -0.48
C LEU A 82 10.21 2.97 0.47
N CYS A 83 11.26 3.78 0.26
CA CYS A 83 12.41 3.90 1.14
C CYS A 83 12.95 5.33 1.09
N ALA A 84 13.77 5.71 2.07
CA ALA A 84 14.42 7.01 2.07
C ALA A 84 15.49 7.19 0.96
N ARG A 85 15.88 6.10 0.27
CA ARG A 85 16.97 6.07 -0.71
C ARG A 85 16.75 4.96 -1.75
N GLU A 86 17.29 5.16 -2.95
CA GLU A 86 17.15 4.23 -4.10
C GLU A 86 18.23 3.14 -4.16
N ILE A 87 19.35 3.35 -3.48
CA ILE A 87 20.48 2.42 -3.50
C ILE A 87 20.28 1.38 -2.42
N VAL A 88 20.33 0.10 -2.82
CA VAL A 88 20.26 -1.04 -1.90
C VAL A 88 21.43 -1.00 -0.92
N ASP A 89 21.11 -1.03 0.38
CA ASP A 89 22.07 -1.02 1.47
C ASP A 89 21.67 -2.08 2.49
N ALA A 90 22.57 -3.02 2.76
CA ALA A 90 22.35 -4.09 3.74
C ALA A 90 22.08 -3.57 5.16
N LYS A 91 22.44 -2.32 5.47
CA LYS A 91 22.17 -1.65 6.74
C LYS A 91 20.77 -1.03 6.81
N VAL A 92 20.07 -0.94 5.69
CA VAL A 92 18.73 -0.32 5.59
C VAL A 92 17.74 -1.39 5.13
N SER A 93 17.06 -2.01 6.08
CA SER A 93 16.16 -3.15 5.86
C SER A 93 15.12 -2.93 4.77
N CYS A 94 14.50 -1.74 4.71
CA CYS A 94 13.49 -1.45 3.70
C CYS A 94 14.03 -1.61 2.27
N THR A 95 15.31 -1.30 2.03
CA THR A 95 15.91 -1.40 0.70
C THR A 95 16.10 -2.85 0.25
N LEU A 96 16.37 -3.74 1.22
CA LEU A 96 16.44 -5.18 0.99
C LEU A 96 15.05 -5.74 0.70
N ASP A 97 14.05 -5.34 1.49
CA ASP A 97 12.66 -5.77 1.29
C ASP A 97 12.13 -5.33 -0.07
N ALA A 98 12.33 -4.05 -0.43
CA ALA A 98 11.93 -3.51 -1.73
C ALA A 98 12.55 -4.30 -2.88
N SER A 99 13.86 -4.54 -2.82
CA SER A 99 14.58 -5.32 -3.85
C SER A 99 14.05 -6.75 -3.97
N ALA A 100 13.77 -7.39 -2.83
CA ALA A 100 13.23 -8.74 -2.79
C ALA A 100 11.81 -8.79 -3.38
N LEU A 101 10.94 -7.84 -3.04
CA LEU A 101 9.58 -7.74 -3.58
C LEU A 101 9.57 -7.54 -5.11
N CYS A 102 10.47 -6.71 -5.64
CA CYS A 102 10.65 -6.57 -7.09
C CYS A 102 11.00 -7.92 -7.71
N LYS A 103 11.94 -8.66 -7.10
CA LYS A 103 12.33 -9.98 -7.62
C LYS A 103 11.21 -11.01 -7.53
N MET A 104 10.39 -10.93 -6.48
CA MET A 104 9.20 -11.77 -6.32
C MET A 104 8.17 -11.49 -7.41
N ALA A 105 7.95 -10.22 -7.78
CA ALA A 105 7.08 -9.84 -8.88
C ALA A 105 7.61 -10.31 -10.24
N GLU A 106 8.90 -10.10 -10.53
CA GLU A 106 9.54 -10.62 -11.75
C GLU A 106 9.43 -12.15 -11.89
N ARG A 107 9.40 -12.88 -10.77
CA ARG A 107 9.27 -14.34 -10.73
C ARG A 107 7.82 -14.83 -10.67
N GLY A 108 6.85 -13.92 -10.72
CA GLY A 108 5.42 -14.26 -10.70
C GLY A 108 4.88 -14.70 -9.33
N GLN A 109 5.58 -14.41 -8.24
CA GLN A 109 5.05 -14.59 -6.88
C GLN A 109 4.07 -13.47 -6.51
N ILE A 110 4.28 -12.28 -7.06
CA ILE A 110 3.34 -11.15 -7.06
C ILE A 110 2.91 -10.93 -8.50
N VAL A 111 1.62 -10.79 -8.74
CA VAL A 111 1.03 -10.79 -10.10
C VAL A 111 0.02 -9.67 -10.30
N GLY A 112 -0.21 -9.29 -11.55
CA GLY A 112 -1.25 -8.31 -11.94
C GLY A 112 -0.78 -6.84 -11.94
N GLY A 113 0.35 -6.52 -11.31
CA GLY A 113 0.92 -5.18 -11.27
C GLY A 113 2.41 -5.14 -11.57
N LEU A 114 2.94 -3.93 -11.75
CA LEU A 114 4.38 -3.67 -11.84
C LEU A 114 4.87 -3.25 -10.46
N VAL A 115 5.89 -3.92 -9.93
CA VAL A 115 6.46 -3.59 -8.62
C VAL A 115 7.87 -3.12 -8.81
N ASP A 116 8.19 -1.95 -8.27
CA ASP A 116 9.54 -1.42 -8.25
C ASP A 116 9.89 -0.71 -6.95
N GLY A 117 11.18 -0.67 -6.63
CA GLY A 117 11.73 -0.18 -5.39
C GLY A 117 13.16 -0.66 -5.16
N PRO A 118 13.90 -0.04 -4.23
CA PRO A 118 13.45 1.03 -3.35
C PRO A 118 13.32 2.38 -4.07
N LEU A 119 12.26 3.13 -3.78
CA LEU A 119 12.03 4.47 -4.32
C LEU A 119 11.77 5.47 -3.19
N ALA A 120 12.40 6.64 -3.24
CA ALA A 120 11.92 7.77 -2.45
C ALA A 120 10.55 8.26 -2.96
N PHE A 121 9.80 8.90 -2.07
CA PHE A 121 8.43 9.34 -2.33
C PHE A 121 8.30 10.27 -3.54
N ASP A 122 9.21 11.23 -3.68
CA ASP A 122 9.27 12.14 -4.82
C ASP A 122 9.50 11.37 -6.14
N ASN A 123 10.45 10.44 -6.13
CA ASN A 123 10.77 9.60 -7.29
C ASN A 123 9.66 8.62 -7.66
N ALA A 124 8.79 8.25 -6.72
CA ALA A 124 7.63 7.42 -7.00
C ALA A 124 6.52 8.22 -7.74
N LEU A 125 6.43 9.53 -7.50
CA LEU A 125 5.28 10.35 -7.93
C LEU A 125 5.58 11.39 -9.01
N ASP A 126 6.82 11.88 -9.12
CA ASP A 126 7.20 12.90 -10.11
C ASP A 126 8.17 12.35 -11.16
N PRO A 127 7.76 12.26 -12.45
CA PRO A 127 8.65 11.85 -13.54
C PRO A 127 9.89 12.73 -13.69
N ASN A 128 9.85 14.00 -13.27
CA ASN A 128 11.01 14.89 -13.31
C ASN A 128 12.02 14.52 -12.22
N ALA A 129 11.57 14.22 -11.00
CA ALA A 129 12.41 13.75 -9.91
C ALA A 129 13.10 12.44 -10.29
N ALA A 130 12.32 11.48 -10.81
CA ALA A 130 12.85 10.20 -11.27
C ALA A 130 13.91 10.36 -12.37
N ARG A 131 13.65 11.20 -13.38
CA ARG A 131 14.62 11.51 -14.45
C ARG A 131 15.87 12.22 -13.93
N ALA A 132 15.73 13.17 -13.00
CA ALA A 132 16.86 13.89 -12.42
C ALA A 132 17.81 12.95 -11.66
N ARG A 133 17.29 11.83 -11.14
CA ARG A 133 18.09 10.77 -10.51
C ARG A 133 18.51 9.64 -11.46
N GLY A 134 18.14 9.70 -12.73
CA GLY A 134 18.47 8.69 -13.72
C GLY A 134 17.78 7.34 -13.49
N ILE A 135 16.63 7.32 -12.81
CA ILE A 135 15.88 6.09 -12.51
C ILE A 135 15.17 5.64 -13.79
N GLN A 136 15.45 4.40 -14.22
CA GLN A 136 14.80 3.77 -15.37
C GLN A 136 13.82 2.73 -14.87
N SER A 137 12.55 3.11 -14.80
CA SER A 137 11.49 2.26 -14.29
C SER A 137 10.14 2.67 -14.85
N PRO A 138 9.25 1.71 -15.18
CA PRO A 138 7.88 2.02 -15.56
C PRO A 138 7.01 2.48 -14.38
N VAL A 139 7.48 2.31 -13.14
CA VAL A 139 6.80 2.72 -11.89
C VAL A 139 7.26 4.10 -11.43
N ALA A 140 8.54 4.43 -11.58
CA ALA A 140 9.08 5.71 -11.10
C ALA A 140 8.41 6.91 -11.79
N GLY A 141 7.96 7.86 -10.98
CA GLY A 141 7.18 9.04 -11.39
C GLY A 141 5.73 8.74 -11.72
N GLU A 142 5.33 7.47 -11.70
CA GLU A 142 4.03 7.02 -12.16
C GLU A 142 3.39 6.00 -11.21
N ALA A 143 3.68 6.04 -9.91
CA ALA A 143 3.06 5.10 -8.98
C ALA A 143 1.53 5.29 -8.88
N ASP A 144 0.82 4.17 -8.81
CA ASP A 144 -0.58 4.09 -8.41
C ASP A 144 -0.70 3.65 -6.94
N VAL A 145 0.27 2.83 -6.48
CA VAL A 145 0.32 2.26 -5.13
C VAL A 145 1.63 2.62 -4.46
N LEU A 146 1.53 3.10 -3.22
CA LEU A 146 2.64 3.41 -2.32
C LEU A 146 2.65 2.41 -1.17
N VAL A 147 3.69 1.58 -1.12
CA VAL A 147 3.89 0.61 -0.04
C VAL A 147 4.95 1.16 0.90
N ALA A 148 4.54 1.59 2.08
CA ALA A 148 5.45 2.13 3.09
C ALA A 148 6.24 1.00 3.79
N PRO A 149 7.39 1.32 4.42
CA PRO A 149 8.21 0.31 5.09
C PRO A 149 7.54 -0.31 6.33
N ASP A 150 6.72 0.48 7.03
CA ASP A 150 6.04 0.14 8.27
C ASP A 150 4.77 0.99 8.47
N LEU A 151 4.01 0.69 9.53
CA LEU A 151 2.75 1.35 9.84
C LEU A 151 2.92 2.85 10.11
N GLU A 152 3.95 3.23 10.86
CA GLU A 152 4.17 4.63 11.23
C GLU A 152 4.41 5.48 9.98
N ALA A 153 5.26 5.01 9.07
CA ALA A 153 5.51 5.68 7.80
C ALA A 153 4.25 5.79 6.94
N ALA A 154 3.47 4.70 6.82
CA ALA A 154 2.21 4.72 6.07
C ALA A 154 1.16 5.67 6.70
N ASN A 155 1.05 5.66 8.03
CA ASN A 155 0.10 6.49 8.75
C ASN A 155 0.45 7.97 8.63
N MET A 156 1.72 8.33 8.86
CA MET A 156 2.20 9.69 8.67
C MET A 156 1.96 10.17 7.24
N LEU A 157 2.26 9.34 6.24
CA LEU A 157 2.03 9.68 4.84
C LEU A 157 0.55 9.94 4.54
N ALA A 158 -0.35 9.02 4.93
CA ALA A 158 -1.78 9.18 4.70
C ALA A 158 -2.33 10.44 5.39
N ARG A 159 -1.92 10.70 6.64
CA ARG A 159 -2.34 11.89 7.40
C ARG A 159 -1.80 13.19 6.83
N GLN A 160 -0.57 13.20 6.33
CA GLN A 160 0.01 14.36 5.65
C GLN A 160 -0.74 14.69 4.35
N LEU A 161 -1.09 13.68 3.56
CA LEU A 161 -1.90 13.87 2.36
C LEU A 161 -3.28 14.45 2.72
N GLU A 162 -3.98 13.84 3.67
CA GLU A 162 -5.32 14.30 4.11
C GLU A 162 -5.28 15.74 4.69
N SER A 163 -4.35 16.00 5.61
CA SER A 163 -4.35 17.25 6.39
C SER A 163 -3.73 18.44 5.68
N MET A 164 -2.84 18.22 4.71
CA MET A 164 -2.10 19.32 4.05
C MET A 164 -2.47 19.52 2.58
N THR A 165 -3.15 18.56 1.94
CA THR A 165 -3.41 18.64 0.49
C THR A 165 -4.90 18.65 0.14
N ASP A 166 -5.78 18.80 1.14
CA ASP A 166 -7.24 18.62 1.00
C ASP A 166 -7.59 17.27 0.36
N ALA A 167 -6.70 16.28 0.46
CA ALA A 167 -6.94 14.96 -0.07
C ALA A 167 -8.04 14.29 0.73
N ASN A 168 -8.96 13.64 0.03
CA ASN A 168 -9.99 12.82 0.63
C ASN A 168 -9.68 11.36 0.33
N GLY A 169 -9.88 10.47 1.30
CA GLY A 169 -9.63 9.07 1.08
C GLY A 169 -10.55 8.15 1.86
N ALA A 170 -10.69 6.93 1.36
CA ALA A 170 -11.41 5.86 2.02
C ALA A 170 -10.46 4.70 2.30
N GLY A 171 -10.56 4.14 3.51
CA GLY A 171 -9.83 2.94 3.90
C GLY A 171 -10.61 1.67 3.58
N VAL A 172 -9.93 0.61 3.16
CA VAL A 172 -10.50 -0.72 2.94
C VAL A 172 -9.61 -1.79 3.58
N LEU A 173 -10.24 -2.80 4.20
CA LEU A 173 -9.55 -3.99 4.69
C LEU A 173 -9.44 -5.04 3.58
N MET A 174 -8.23 -5.51 3.32
CA MET A 174 -7.92 -6.53 2.33
C MET A 174 -7.40 -7.81 3.00
N GLY A 175 -7.42 -8.93 2.26
CA GLY A 175 -6.94 -10.24 2.74
C GLY A 175 -7.98 -11.07 3.51
N ALA A 176 -9.22 -10.59 3.61
CA ALA A 176 -10.37 -11.33 4.15
C ALA A 176 -11.32 -11.79 3.04
N ARG A 177 -12.01 -12.91 3.23
CA ARG A 177 -12.98 -13.50 2.28
C ARG A 177 -14.17 -12.58 2.01
N VAL A 178 -14.60 -11.82 3.01
CA VAL A 178 -15.62 -10.77 2.90
C VAL A 178 -15.36 -9.75 4.01
N LEU A 179 -14.86 -8.55 3.70
CA LEU A 179 -14.98 -7.41 4.60
C LEU A 179 -14.79 -6.07 3.86
N SER A 180 -15.83 -5.24 3.78
CA SER A 180 -15.71 -3.81 3.50
C SER A 180 -15.84 -3.03 4.81
N LEU A 181 -14.84 -2.21 5.14
CA LEU A 181 -14.81 -1.40 6.35
C LEU A 181 -14.47 0.05 6.03
N PRO A 182 -15.38 1.01 6.26
CA PRO A 182 -14.96 2.40 6.43
C PRO A 182 -14.32 2.56 7.81
N LEU A 183 -13.06 2.99 7.85
CA LEU A 183 -12.45 3.57 9.05
C LEU A 183 -12.63 5.09 8.92
N ASN A 184 -13.55 5.67 9.71
CA ASN A 184 -13.83 7.12 9.77
C ASN A 184 -12.53 7.95 9.69
N SER A 185 -12.49 9.06 8.94
CA SER A 185 -13.37 10.23 9.08
C SER A 185 -14.11 10.66 7.80
N ASP A 186 -15.44 10.58 7.86
CA ASP A 186 -16.37 11.49 7.17
C ASP A 186 -16.47 11.59 5.64
N ARG A 187 -16.18 10.52 4.86
CA ARG A 187 -17.01 10.18 3.65
C ARG A 187 -16.57 8.95 2.85
N PHE A 188 -17.61 8.18 2.50
CA PHE A 188 -17.79 7.16 1.44
C PHE A 188 -17.22 5.74 1.57
N VAL A 189 -18.07 4.84 1.10
CA VAL A 189 -18.02 3.37 1.06
C VAL A 189 -17.80 2.97 -0.40
N LEU A 190 -16.92 2.01 -0.65
CA LEU A 190 -16.97 1.24 -1.89
C LEU A 190 -17.30 -0.23 -1.55
N LEU A 191 -18.27 -0.74 -2.32
CA LEU A 191 -18.88 -2.06 -2.26
C LEU A 191 -17.89 -3.16 -2.61
#